data_AF-A0A948IF04-F1
#
_entry.id   AF-A0A948IF04-F1
#
_cell.length_a   1.000
_cell.length_b   1.000
_cell.length_c   1.000
_cell.angle_alpha   90.00
_cell.angle_beta   90.00
_cell.angle_gamma   90.00
#
_symmetry.space_group_name_H-M   'P 1'
#
loop_
_entity.id
_entity.type
_entity.pdbx_description
1 polymer ?
#
loop_
_entity_poly.entity_id
_entity_poly.type
_entity_poly.pdbx_seq_one_letter_code
_entity_poly.pdbx_strand_id
1 'polypeptide(L)'
;MNQDELLARLNGIEWNDFECKRAQRGVPEDAYKTVSAFANTAGGWLVFGVSEVNGQLEVTGVEEPDKVQNDFLAVLRGGQKLNRVIAVAAHRFEIDGKHVFAFHVPESSRSEKPVYLKGDPRQSYLRRGAGDEQFTQSELERFLRDAAQDRYDGIALADIPVEQCFDEATIKWYQAQFARRNPEHVEITDSISFLLNWNFVVELYGKMLPTRAGVLLFGTGRYVRQILPRPVLDYQRIDTAFDQWSAEQRWHDRYVFEENIFQTWQGLVSRYMRVAEHPFSLDPATLRRNDDPPDYVAFREAAINLLIHQDYGDHGRKASIKLFTDRTVFWNPGDAFATEAELLDPTEKEVRNPAIVKAFRRIGLSDQAGTGIRAIFRNWHDLGRTPPLLNNDKARKEFELVLINKPLVTDAMRRFRQTLGTHLTPEQADALALALSLPEGEPLSLTAIRCLGISTTQQASAVADHLVRQQLLDQLSATQFQPRDAIRQRFAQQAEVLPKDQVGTKLGLSGDQVRTKLGLSAEQSIVLAQMADEHDIATLMQWVGRSNRSKFREAVLAPLLALELVAMTIPDKPNSSKQRYRLTEQGKALRDEVCE
;
A
#
# COMPACT_ATOMS: atom_id res chain seq x y z
N MET A 1 -22.59 15.63 9.27
CA MET A 1 -22.83 16.34 8.00
C MET A 1 -23.56 17.62 8.32
N ASN A 2 -23.13 18.76 7.79
CA ASN A 2 -23.88 20.02 7.92
C ASN A 2 -24.83 20.22 6.71
N GLN A 3 -25.56 21.35 6.68
CA GLN A 3 -26.54 21.60 5.62
C GLN A 3 -25.90 21.78 4.24
N ASP A 4 -24.77 22.49 4.15
CA ASP A 4 -24.07 22.74 2.88
C ASP A 4 -23.52 21.43 2.30
N GLU A 5 -22.95 20.57 3.14
CA GLU A 5 -22.49 19.24 2.76
C GLU A 5 -23.63 18.35 2.26
N LEU A 6 -24.80 18.42 2.91
CA LEU A 6 -25.99 17.70 2.46
C LEU A 6 -26.42 18.19 1.07
N LEU A 7 -26.54 19.51 0.88
CA LEU A 7 -26.91 20.09 -0.42
C LEU A 7 -25.90 19.71 -1.51
N ALA A 8 -24.60 19.71 -1.20
CA ALA A 8 -23.57 19.26 -2.12
C ALA A 8 -23.73 17.78 -2.50
N ARG A 9 -24.03 16.90 -1.53
CA ARG A 9 -24.28 15.48 -1.81
C ARG A 9 -25.57 15.22 -2.60
N LEU A 10 -26.60 16.05 -2.41
CA LEU A 10 -27.85 15.97 -3.19
C LEU A 10 -27.66 16.35 -4.67
N ASN A 11 -26.63 17.12 -5.00
CA ASN A 11 -26.23 17.37 -6.38
C ASN A 11 -25.44 16.20 -7.01
N GLY A 12 -25.11 15.18 -6.22
CA GLY A 12 -24.42 13.96 -6.65
C GLY A 12 -25.38 12.79 -6.88
N ILE A 13 -24.86 11.58 -6.68
CA ILE A 13 -25.59 10.33 -6.79
C ILE A 13 -25.54 9.55 -5.47
N GLU A 14 -26.48 8.63 -5.28
CA GLU A 14 -26.38 7.61 -4.25
C GLU A 14 -25.22 6.66 -4.52
N TRP A 15 -24.53 6.23 -3.47
CA TRP A 15 -23.39 5.31 -3.60
C TRP A 15 -23.12 4.55 -2.28
N ASN A 16 -21.88 4.10 -2.08
CA ASN A 16 -21.46 3.24 -0.98
C ASN A 16 -21.73 3.80 0.43
N ASP A 17 -21.78 5.12 0.62
CA ASP A 17 -21.91 5.76 1.94
C ASP A 17 -23.08 6.75 2.02
N PHE A 18 -23.98 6.78 1.03
CA PHE A 18 -25.08 7.74 0.94
C PHE A 18 -26.31 7.12 0.27
N GLU A 19 -27.44 7.15 0.97
CA GLU A 19 -28.76 6.67 0.51
C GLU A 19 -29.84 7.69 0.90
N CYS A 20 -30.77 7.95 -0.01
CA CYS A 20 -31.93 8.80 0.20
C CYS A 20 -33.22 7.97 0.19
N LYS A 21 -34.16 8.31 1.07
CA LYS A 21 -35.49 7.69 1.14
C LYS A 21 -36.56 8.77 1.29
N ARG A 22 -37.70 8.56 0.63
CA ARG A 22 -38.83 9.51 0.67
C ARG A 22 -39.37 9.75 2.08
N ALA A 23 -39.65 8.68 2.83
CA ALA A 23 -40.04 8.70 4.24
C ALA A 23 -41.07 9.78 4.67
N GLN A 24 -42.07 10.09 3.83
CA GLN A 24 -42.98 11.23 4.05
C GLN A 24 -43.84 11.15 5.32
N ARG A 25 -44.46 10.00 5.59
CA ARG A 25 -45.42 9.79 6.71
C ARG A 25 -45.07 8.63 7.64
N GLY A 26 -43.95 7.96 7.37
CA GLY A 26 -43.51 6.76 8.05
C GLY A 26 -42.16 6.30 7.52
N VAL A 27 -41.46 5.52 8.33
CA VAL A 27 -40.17 4.95 7.95
C VAL A 27 -40.38 3.84 6.90
N PRO A 28 -39.77 3.94 5.71
CA PRO A 28 -39.85 2.87 4.71
C PRO A 28 -39.28 1.54 5.23
N GLU A 29 -39.89 0.41 4.87
CA GLU A 29 -39.42 -0.92 5.32
C GLU A 29 -38.00 -1.25 4.83
N ASP A 30 -37.64 -0.78 3.64
CA ASP A 30 -36.33 -0.97 3.03
C ASP A 30 -35.24 -0.08 3.66
N ALA A 31 -35.60 0.98 4.39
CA ALA A 31 -34.63 1.78 5.15
C ALA A 31 -33.82 0.92 6.15
N TYR A 32 -34.45 -0.10 6.72
CA TYR A 32 -33.77 -1.02 7.65
C TYR A 32 -32.82 -2.00 6.95
N LYS A 33 -33.03 -2.26 5.65
CA LYS A 33 -32.04 -2.99 4.83
C LYS A 33 -30.81 -2.13 4.64
N THR A 34 -30.98 -0.84 4.37
CA THR A 34 -29.87 0.12 4.28
C THR A 34 -29.12 0.25 5.60
N VAL A 35 -29.84 0.26 6.74
CA VAL A 35 -29.19 0.24 8.07
C VAL A 35 -28.35 -1.03 8.25
N SER A 36 -28.88 -2.20 7.91
CA SER A 36 -28.10 -3.45 7.93
C SER A 36 -26.89 -3.36 6.98
N ALA A 37 -27.08 -2.83 5.77
CA ALA A 37 -26.04 -2.66 4.76
C ALA A 37 -24.88 -1.79 5.24
N PHE A 38 -25.16 -0.56 5.68
CA PHE A 38 -24.16 0.35 6.21
C PHE A 38 -23.46 -0.20 7.46
N ALA A 39 -24.22 -0.80 8.38
CA ALA A 39 -23.65 -1.39 9.59
C ALA A 39 -22.72 -2.57 9.28
N ASN A 40 -22.96 -3.32 8.21
CA ASN A 40 -22.13 -4.43 7.76
C ASN A 40 -20.91 -3.99 6.94
N THR A 41 -20.95 -2.83 6.28
CA THR A 41 -19.85 -2.31 5.45
C THR A 41 -19.09 -1.19 6.17
N ALA A 42 -18.91 -0.04 5.53
CA ALA A 42 -18.09 1.09 6.00
C ALA A 42 -18.91 2.20 6.69
N GLY A 43 -20.17 1.93 7.04
CA GLY A 43 -21.11 2.95 7.49
C GLY A 43 -21.65 3.80 6.34
N GLY A 44 -22.46 4.81 6.68
CA GLY A 44 -23.02 5.72 5.69
C GLY A 44 -24.11 6.64 6.22
N TRP A 45 -24.56 7.56 5.37
CA TRP A 45 -25.65 8.47 5.65
C TRP A 45 -26.94 7.99 5.00
N LEU A 46 -27.97 7.82 5.82
CA LEU A 46 -29.35 7.57 5.39
C LEU A 46 -30.15 8.86 5.54
N VAL A 47 -30.64 9.40 4.43
CA VAL A 47 -31.33 10.69 4.36
C VAL A 47 -32.82 10.48 4.11
N PHE A 48 -33.68 11.05 4.96
CA PHE A 48 -35.14 10.99 4.83
C PHE A 48 -35.71 12.32 4.32
N GLY A 49 -36.75 12.26 3.50
CA GLY A 49 -37.38 13.43 2.89
C GLY A 49 -36.79 13.80 1.53
N VAL A 50 -36.14 12.85 0.86
CA VAL A 50 -35.53 13.02 -0.47
C VAL A 50 -35.98 11.87 -1.37
N SER A 51 -36.21 12.14 -2.65
CA SER A 51 -36.61 11.12 -3.63
C SER A 51 -35.84 11.30 -4.92
N GLU A 52 -35.49 10.19 -5.55
CA GLU A 52 -34.92 10.22 -6.88
C GLU A 52 -36.04 10.41 -7.93
N VAL A 53 -35.94 11.49 -8.72
CA VAL A 53 -36.84 11.82 -9.82
C VAL A 53 -35.96 12.04 -11.05
N ASN A 54 -36.16 11.23 -12.10
CA ASN A 54 -35.38 11.30 -13.35
C ASN A 54 -33.85 11.24 -13.16
N GLY A 55 -33.36 10.50 -12.16
CA GLY A 55 -31.92 10.40 -11.86
C GLY A 55 -31.36 11.57 -11.04
N GLN A 56 -32.22 12.45 -10.52
CA GLN A 56 -31.83 13.57 -9.66
C GLN A 56 -32.48 13.44 -8.28
N LEU A 57 -31.74 13.79 -7.24
CA LEU A 57 -32.22 13.76 -5.86
C LEU A 57 -32.98 15.04 -5.53
N GLU A 58 -34.29 14.93 -5.36
CA GLU A 58 -35.17 16.06 -5.05
C GLU A 58 -35.66 16.03 -3.60
N VAL A 59 -35.63 17.19 -2.93
CA VAL A 59 -36.15 17.33 -1.56
C VAL A 59 -37.68 17.27 -1.59
N THR A 60 -38.24 16.19 -1.05
CA THR A 60 -39.69 15.96 -0.95
C THR A 60 -40.25 16.29 0.43
N GLY A 61 -39.42 16.25 1.47
CA GLY A 61 -39.78 16.57 2.85
C GLY A 61 -40.44 15.42 3.62
N VAL A 62 -40.35 15.49 4.94
CA VAL A 62 -41.07 14.62 5.89
C VAL A 62 -42.25 15.42 6.48
N GLU A 63 -43.48 14.93 6.28
CA GLU A 63 -44.72 15.59 6.72
C GLU A 63 -44.97 15.41 8.23
N GLU A 64 -44.59 14.25 8.79
CA GLU A 64 -44.73 13.93 10.21
C GLU A 64 -43.35 13.78 10.89
N PRO A 65 -42.57 14.87 11.05
CA PRO A 65 -41.15 14.81 11.41
C PRO A 65 -40.89 14.12 12.76
N ASP A 66 -41.64 14.48 13.81
CA ASP A 66 -41.44 13.92 15.15
C ASP A 66 -41.75 12.42 15.19
N LYS A 67 -42.82 12.00 14.51
CA LYS A 67 -43.22 10.59 14.45
C LYS A 67 -42.19 9.76 13.68
N VAL A 68 -41.82 10.18 12.47
CA VAL A 68 -40.87 9.44 11.62
C VAL A 68 -39.51 9.29 12.32
N GLN A 69 -39.01 10.37 12.94
CA GLN A 69 -37.76 10.32 13.70
C GLN A 69 -37.87 9.37 14.90
N ASN A 70 -38.91 9.51 15.72
CA ASN A 70 -39.07 8.71 16.94
C ASN A 70 -39.28 7.23 16.62
N ASP A 71 -40.09 6.90 15.61
CA ASP A 71 -40.33 5.53 15.17
C ASP A 71 -39.02 4.89 14.69
N PHE A 72 -38.24 5.61 13.87
CA PHE A 72 -36.96 5.10 13.39
C PHE A 72 -35.99 4.82 14.54
N LEU A 73 -35.76 5.80 15.42
CA LEU A 73 -34.84 5.66 16.56
C LEU A 73 -35.30 4.59 17.56
N ALA A 74 -36.62 4.45 17.78
CA ALA A 74 -37.18 3.42 18.64
C ALA A 74 -36.90 2.02 18.08
N VAL A 75 -37.04 1.82 16.77
CA VAL A 75 -36.76 0.53 16.13
C VAL A 75 -35.26 0.18 16.20
N LEU A 76 -34.37 1.15 15.96
CA LEU A 76 -32.92 0.93 16.05
C LEU A 76 -32.46 0.56 17.46
N ARG A 77 -33.15 1.03 18.49
CA ARG A 77 -32.87 0.73 19.90
C ARG A 77 -33.58 -0.53 20.40
N GLY A 78 -34.69 -0.93 19.78
CA GLY A 78 -35.60 -1.94 20.31
C GLY A 78 -35.08 -3.39 20.27
N GLY A 79 -34.08 -3.69 19.46
CA GLY A 79 -33.47 -5.03 19.37
C GLY A 79 -34.40 -6.13 18.83
N GLN A 80 -35.59 -5.78 18.31
CA GLN A 80 -36.54 -6.72 17.72
C GLN A 80 -36.37 -6.82 16.20
N LYS A 81 -36.34 -5.68 15.50
CA LYS A 81 -36.25 -5.66 14.04
C LYS A 81 -34.83 -5.95 13.55
N LEU A 82 -33.84 -5.40 14.23
CA LEU A 82 -32.41 -5.66 14.03
C LEU A 82 -31.91 -6.50 15.21
N ASN A 83 -30.98 -7.41 14.95
CA ASN A 83 -30.34 -8.23 15.99
C ASN A 83 -29.38 -7.44 16.91
N ARG A 84 -29.06 -6.19 16.56
CA ARG A 84 -28.17 -5.30 17.30
C ARG A 84 -28.82 -3.94 17.51
N VAL A 85 -28.40 -3.25 18.57
CA VAL A 85 -28.70 -1.84 18.77
C VAL A 85 -27.77 -1.03 17.88
N ILE A 86 -28.33 -0.19 17.02
CA ILE A 86 -27.56 0.66 16.11
C ILE A 86 -27.68 2.12 16.55
N ALA A 87 -26.61 2.67 17.10
CA ALA A 87 -26.56 4.07 17.52
C ALA A 87 -26.24 4.97 16.32
N VAL A 88 -27.17 5.83 15.94
CA VAL A 88 -27.02 6.76 14.81
C VAL A 88 -26.83 8.19 15.27
N ALA A 89 -26.05 8.97 14.53
CA ALA A 89 -25.99 10.42 14.72
C ALA A 89 -27.08 11.09 13.85
N ALA A 90 -28.13 11.61 14.48
CA ALA A 90 -29.27 12.22 13.80
C ALA A 90 -29.09 13.73 13.64
N HIS A 91 -29.38 14.23 12.44
CA HIS A 91 -29.38 15.66 12.11
C HIS A 91 -30.72 16.01 11.46
N ARG A 92 -31.30 17.15 11.85
CA ARG A 92 -32.54 17.69 11.29
C ARG A 92 -32.23 18.97 10.54
N PHE A 93 -32.73 19.07 9.31
CA PHE A 93 -32.61 20.23 8.45
C PHE A 93 -34.00 20.72 8.02
N GLU A 94 -34.06 22.00 7.68
CA GLU A 94 -35.22 22.63 7.04
C GLU A 94 -34.74 23.27 5.74
N ILE A 95 -35.19 22.72 4.60
CA ILE A 95 -34.78 23.14 3.26
C ILE A 95 -36.04 23.51 2.50
N ASP A 96 -36.16 24.77 2.07
CA ASP A 96 -37.35 25.30 1.40
C ASP A 96 -38.67 25.02 2.14
N GLY A 97 -38.64 25.12 3.48
CA GLY A 97 -39.79 24.84 4.35
C GLY A 97 -40.15 23.35 4.49
N LYS A 98 -39.30 22.44 3.98
CA LYS A 98 -39.47 20.99 4.09
C LYS A 98 -38.49 20.41 5.11
N HIS A 99 -38.96 19.50 5.95
CA HIS A 99 -38.11 18.80 6.91
C HIS A 99 -37.34 17.66 6.25
N VAL A 100 -36.03 17.61 6.47
CA VAL A 100 -35.13 16.56 6.00
C VAL A 100 -34.34 16.03 7.20
N PHE A 101 -34.18 14.71 7.31
CA PHE A 101 -33.34 14.11 8.34
C PHE A 101 -32.16 13.40 7.71
N ALA A 102 -30.97 13.54 8.31
CA ALA A 102 -29.80 12.76 7.95
C ALA A 102 -29.34 11.95 9.17
N PHE A 103 -29.29 10.64 9.02
CA PHE A 103 -28.83 9.71 10.04
C PHE A 103 -27.52 9.06 9.60
N HIS A 104 -26.45 9.27 10.37
CA HIS A 104 -25.21 8.53 10.14
C HIS A 104 -25.30 7.17 10.83
N VAL A 105 -25.31 6.11 10.03
CA VAL A 105 -25.23 4.71 10.48
C VAL A 105 -23.75 4.32 10.53
N PRO A 106 -23.18 4.02 11.70
CA PRO A 106 -21.78 3.61 11.80
C PRO A 106 -21.59 2.16 11.31
N GLU A 107 -20.37 1.85 10.85
CA GLU A 107 -19.91 0.47 10.77
C GLU A 107 -20.00 -0.19 12.15
N SER A 108 -20.57 -1.41 12.21
CA SER A 108 -20.58 -2.21 13.45
C SER A 108 -19.22 -2.84 13.72
N SER A 109 -18.93 -3.12 14.99
CA SER A 109 -17.70 -3.82 15.34
C SER A 109 -17.67 -5.24 14.75
N ARG A 110 -16.46 -5.79 14.57
CA ARG A 110 -16.26 -7.14 14.02
C ARG A 110 -17.16 -8.20 14.68
N SER A 111 -17.25 -8.20 16.01
CA SER A 111 -18.03 -9.19 16.77
C SER A 111 -19.55 -8.99 16.72
N GLU A 112 -20.01 -7.82 16.32
CA GLU A 112 -21.44 -7.51 16.23
C GLU A 112 -22.03 -7.82 14.87
N LYS A 113 -21.15 -7.92 13.85
CA LYS A 113 -21.49 -8.33 12.50
C LYS A 113 -21.76 -9.85 12.41
N PRO A 114 -22.60 -10.30 11.46
CA PRO A 114 -23.45 -9.47 10.62
C PRO A 114 -24.62 -8.89 11.42
N VAL A 115 -25.00 -7.66 11.06
CA VAL A 115 -26.25 -7.02 11.46
C VAL A 115 -27.34 -7.47 10.48
N TYR A 116 -28.40 -8.07 11.00
CA TYR A 116 -29.47 -8.69 10.21
C TYR A 116 -30.86 -8.38 10.75
N LEU A 117 -31.85 -8.57 9.88
CA LEU A 117 -33.24 -8.30 10.17
C LEU A 117 -34.02 -9.53 10.65
N LYS A 118 -35.06 -9.28 11.45
CA LYS A 118 -36.14 -10.25 11.79
C LYS A 118 -35.65 -11.58 12.37
N GLY A 119 -34.51 -11.59 13.05
CA GLY A 119 -33.96 -12.78 13.69
C GLY A 119 -33.36 -13.82 12.74
N ASP A 120 -33.26 -13.54 11.43
CA ASP A 120 -32.66 -14.46 10.45
C ASP A 120 -31.36 -13.87 9.89
N PRO A 121 -30.17 -14.47 10.18
CA PRO A 121 -28.90 -14.03 9.62
C PRO A 121 -28.84 -13.99 8.09
N ARG A 122 -29.71 -14.73 7.39
CA ARG A 122 -29.83 -14.65 5.93
C ARG A 122 -30.42 -13.32 5.47
N GLN A 123 -31.09 -12.57 6.34
CA GLN A 123 -31.55 -11.19 6.10
C GLN A 123 -30.48 -10.16 6.50
N SER A 124 -29.23 -10.44 6.14
CA SER A 124 -28.12 -9.49 6.19
C SER A 124 -27.95 -8.84 4.81
N TYR A 125 -27.58 -7.56 4.78
CA TYR A 125 -27.42 -6.81 3.54
C TYR A 125 -26.02 -6.18 3.45
N LEU A 126 -25.48 -6.08 2.24
CA LEU A 126 -24.24 -5.40 1.85
C LEU A 126 -24.59 -4.15 1.05
N ARG A 127 -23.85 -3.08 1.26
CA ARG A 127 -23.88 -1.91 0.38
C ARG A 127 -22.85 -2.07 -0.74
N ARG A 128 -23.29 -2.03 -2.00
CA ARG A 128 -22.42 -2.01 -3.19
C ARG A 128 -22.96 -1.01 -4.21
N GLY A 129 -22.20 0.04 -4.50
CA GLY A 129 -22.73 1.19 -5.23
C GLY A 129 -23.95 1.75 -4.50
N ALA A 130 -25.01 2.05 -5.24
CA ALA A 130 -26.30 2.49 -4.69
C ALA A 130 -27.20 1.34 -4.19
N GLY A 131 -26.77 0.08 -4.31
CA GLY A 131 -27.60 -1.10 -4.02
C GLY A 131 -27.41 -1.68 -2.62
N ASP A 132 -28.53 -2.08 -2.01
CA ASP A 132 -28.55 -2.93 -0.80
C ASP A 132 -28.76 -4.40 -1.21
N GLU A 133 -27.66 -5.14 -1.38
CA GLU A 133 -27.67 -6.54 -1.81
C GLU A 133 -27.83 -7.47 -0.60
N GLN A 134 -28.72 -8.46 -0.69
CA GLN A 134 -28.78 -9.50 0.34
C GLN A 134 -27.53 -10.37 0.28
N PHE A 135 -26.99 -10.74 1.45
CA PHE A 135 -25.84 -11.64 1.55
C PHE A 135 -26.09 -12.95 0.79
N THR A 136 -25.11 -13.36 0.00
CA THR A 136 -24.98 -14.74 -0.42
C THR A 136 -24.55 -15.62 0.75
N GLN A 137 -24.70 -16.94 0.59
CA GLN A 137 -24.30 -17.91 1.63
C GLN A 137 -22.80 -17.79 1.99
N SER A 138 -21.93 -17.62 0.99
CA SER A 138 -20.48 -17.52 1.22
C SER A 138 -20.07 -16.21 1.89
N GLU A 139 -20.77 -15.10 1.60
CA GLU A 139 -20.58 -13.83 2.30
C GLU A 139 -21.00 -13.96 3.77
N LEU A 140 -22.17 -14.56 4.04
CA LEU A 140 -22.63 -14.80 5.40
C LEU A 140 -21.61 -15.63 6.21
N GLU A 141 -21.07 -16.69 5.62
CA GLU A 141 -20.04 -17.52 6.27
C GLU A 141 -18.77 -16.75 6.60
N ARG A 142 -18.30 -15.86 5.71
CA ARG A 142 -17.14 -14.99 5.97
C ARG A 142 -17.39 -14.05 7.15
N PHE A 143 -18.55 -13.40 7.18
CA PHE A 143 -18.92 -12.49 8.26
C PHE A 143 -19.06 -13.22 9.61
N LEU A 144 -19.71 -14.38 9.63
CA LEU A 144 -19.86 -15.19 10.85
C LEU A 144 -18.50 -15.71 11.35
N ARG A 145 -17.62 -16.14 10.44
CA ARG A 145 -16.26 -16.55 10.79
C ARG A 145 -15.47 -15.39 11.38
N ASP A 146 -15.50 -14.23 10.72
CA ASP A 146 -14.82 -13.04 11.22
C ASP A 146 -15.35 -12.61 12.58
N ALA A 147 -16.65 -12.79 12.89
CA ALA A 147 -17.27 -12.37 14.14
C ALA A 147 -17.05 -13.31 15.34
N ALA A 148 -16.66 -14.56 15.09
CA ALA A 148 -16.47 -15.58 16.13
C ALA A 148 -15.52 -15.11 17.25
N GLN A 149 -15.82 -15.51 18.50
CA GLN A 149 -14.93 -15.26 19.64
C GLN A 149 -13.66 -16.09 19.51
N ASP A 150 -13.82 -17.39 19.29
CA ASP A 150 -12.74 -18.29 18.93
C ASP A 150 -12.26 -17.97 17.52
N ARG A 151 -11.02 -17.51 17.41
CA ARG A 151 -10.43 -17.10 16.15
C ARG A 151 -10.19 -18.30 15.27
N TYR A 152 -10.37 -18.10 13.96
CA TYR A 152 -10.20 -19.17 12.98
C TYR A 152 -8.82 -19.84 13.07
N ASP A 153 -7.76 -19.08 13.29
CA ASP A 153 -6.41 -19.62 13.41
C ASP A 153 -6.17 -20.37 14.74
N GLY A 154 -6.92 -20.07 15.80
CA GLY A 154 -6.79 -20.70 17.12
C GLY A 154 -7.50 -22.04 17.29
N ILE A 155 -8.32 -22.47 16.33
CA ILE A 155 -9.12 -23.70 16.45
C ILE A 155 -8.23 -24.95 16.49
N ALA A 156 -8.43 -25.82 17.49
CA ALA A 156 -7.79 -27.12 17.60
C ALA A 156 -8.37 -28.13 16.58
N LEU A 157 -7.50 -28.96 16.00
CA LEU A 157 -7.85 -29.88 14.92
C LEU A 157 -7.74 -31.33 15.41
N ALA A 158 -8.88 -31.92 15.79
CA ALA A 158 -8.93 -33.29 16.32
C ALA A 158 -8.58 -34.37 15.28
N ASP A 159 -8.78 -34.09 13.99
CA ASP A 159 -8.59 -35.04 12.89
C ASP A 159 -7.17 -35.01 12.29
N ILE A 160 -6.27 -34.19 12.84
CA ILE A 160 -4.90 -34.04 12.35
C ILE A 160 -3.91 -34.66 13.34
N PRO A 161 -3.09 -35.65 12.93
CA PRO A 161 -2.15 -36.33 13.82
C PRO A 161 -0.96 -35.41 14.14
N VAL A 162 -0.86 -34.99 15.41
CA VAL A 162 0.13 -34.01 15.88
C VAL A 162 1.58 -34.46 15.66
N GLU A 163 1.84 -35.76 15.77
CA GLU A 163 3.18 -36.34 15.66
C GLU A 163 3.71 -36.39 14.22
N GLN A 164 2.84 -36.21 13.23
CA GLN A 164 3.18 -36.34 11.81
C GLN A 164 2.91 -35.06 11.02
N CYS A 165 2.17 -34.10 11.60
CA CYS A 165 1.66 -33.00 10.81
C CYS A 165 2.67 -31.90 10.51
N PHE A 166 3.75 -31.81 11.28
CA PHE A 166 4.69 -30.70 11.20
C PHE A 166 5.94 -30.98 10.35
N ASP A 167 6.44 -29.92 9.73
CA ASP A 167 7.70 -29.85 9.00
C ASP A 167 8.84 -29.48 9.96
N GLU A 168 9.69 -30.46 10.26
CA GLU A 168 10.76 -30.31 11.24
C GLU A 168 11.77 -29.21 10.86
N ALA A 169 12.08 -29.07 9.56
CA ALA A 169 13.01 -28.05 9.09
C ALA A 169 12.48 -26.63 9.36
N THR A 170 11.18 -26.40 9.15
CA THR A 170 10.51 -25.13 9.44
C THR A 170 10.54 -24.83 10.94
N ILE A 171 10.26 -25.82 11.80
CA ILE A 171 10.33 -25.64 13.25
C ILE A 171 11.75 -25.29 13.70
N LYS A 172 12.76 -26.04 13.25
CA LYS A 172 14.17 -25.79 13.61
C LYS A 172 14.63 -24.42 13.16
N TRP A 173 14.27 -24.02 11.95
CA TRP A 173 14.53 -22.66 11.47
C TRP A 173 13.89 -21.61 12.38
N TYR A 174 12.61 -21.79 12.76
CA TYR A 174 11.90 -20.86 13.62
C TYR A 174 12.49 -20.81 15.04
N GLN A 175 12.82 -21.95 15.64
CA GLN A 175 13.51 -22.05 16.93
C GLN A 175 14.83 -21.26 16.92
N ALA A 176 15.63 -21.39 15.85
CA ALA A 176 16.87 -20.64 15.71
C ALA A 176 16.65 -19.12 15.59
N GLN A 177 15.63 -18.68 14.84
CA GLN A 177 15.27 -17.26 14.78
C GLN A 177 14.79 -16.73 16.14
N PHE A 178 13.98 -17.53 16.83
CA PHE A 178 13.45 -17.21 18.15
C PHE A 178 14.57 -17.06 19.18
N ALA A 179 15.49 -18.02 19.27
CA ALA A 179 16.63 -17.99 20.19
C ALA A 179 17.55 -16.79 19.93
N ARG A 180 17.82 -16.47 18.64
CA ARG A 180 18.61 -15.30 18.27
C ARG A 180 17.96 -13.98 18.73
N ARG A 181 16.64 -13.88 18.62
CA ARG A 181 15.89 -12.65 18.93
C ARG A 181 15.62 -12.48 20.43
N ASN A 182 15.53 -13.58 21.17
CA ASN A 182 15.13 -13.64 22.57
C ASN A 182 16.15 -14.48 23.38
N PRO A 183 17.41 -14.04 23.49
CA PRO A 183 18.49 -14.80 24.15
C PRO A 183 18.25 -15.08 25.64
N GLU A 184 17.35 -14.32 26.27
CA GLU A 184 16.93 -14.48 27.66
C GLU A 184 15.93 -15.63 27.89
N HIS A 185 15.29 -16.13 26.84
CA HIS A 185 14.34 -17.22 26.94
C HIS A 185 15.04 -18.58 27.04
N VAL A 186 14.50 -19.47 27.90
CA VAL A 186 14.96 -20.86 28.00
C VAL A 186 14.74 -21.56 26.65
N GLU A 187 15.79 -22.18 26.14
CA GLU A 187 15.75 -22.92 24.88
C GLU A 187 14.93 -24.22 25.05
N ILE A 188 13.86 -24.35 24.27
CA ILE A 188 13.07 -25.58 24.16
C ILE A 188 13.41 -26.21 22.81
N THR A 189 14.26 -27.23 22.82
CA THR A 189 14.76 -27.89 21.61
C THR A 189 13.78 -28.91 21.04
N ASP A 190 13.01 -29.60 21.89
CA ASP A 190 11.95 -30.51 21.45
C ASP A 190 10.85 -29.75 20.71
N SER A 191 10.56 -30.19 19.48
CA SER A 191 9.72 -29.47 18.54
C SER A 191 8.27 -29.39 19.00
N ILE A 192 7.71 -30.50 19.51
CA ILE A 192 6.33 -30.51 20.00
C ILE A 192 6.20 -29.71 21.30
N SER A 193 7.15 -29.83 22.22
CA SER A 193 7.18 -29.05 23.46
C SER A 193 7.28 -27.54 23.17
N PHE A 194 8.09 -27.15 22.18
CA PHE A 194 8.20 -25.75 21.76
C PHE A 194 6.86 -25.25 21.19
N LEU A 195 6.21 -26.03 20.33
CA LEU A 195 4.90 -25.66 19.76
C LEU A 195 3.79 -25.63 20.82
N LEU A 196 3.84 -26.52 21.82
CA LEU A 196 2.93 -26.52 22.96
C LEU A 196 3.08 -25.25 23.79
N ASN A 197 4.32 -24.86 24.10
CA ASN A 197 4.62 -23.66 24.89
C ASN A 197 4.02 -22.37 24.28
N TRP A 198 3.81 -22.35 22.97
CA TRP A 198 3.26 -21.19 22.25
C TRP A 198 1.82 -21.37 21.75
N ASN A 199 1.14 -22.44 22.20
CA ASN A 199 -0.22 -22.82 21.82
C ASN A 199 -0.42 -23.06 20.32
N PHE A 200 0.63 -23.48 19.61
CA PHE A 200 0.50 -24.02 18.25
C PHE A 200 0.07 -25.49 18.28
N VAL A 201 0.39 -26.18 19.38
CA VAL A 201 -0.24 -27.42 19.84
C VAL A 201 -0.90 -27.12 21.17
N VAL A 202 -2.04 -27.74 21.46
CA VAL A 202 -2.76 -27.62 22.73
C VAL A 202 -3.09 -28.99 23.28
N GLU A 203 -3.17 -29.11 24.60
CA GLU A 203 -3.66 -30.33 25.26
C GLU A 203 -5.14 -30.17 25.60
N LEU A 204 -6.00 -31.00 25.01
CA LEU A 204 -7.43 -31.04 25.29
C LEU A 204 -7.85 -32.47 25.59
N TYR A 205 -8.50 -32.68 26.73
CA TYR A 205 -8.97 -34.00 27.17
C TYR A 205 -7.87 -35.07 27.17
N GLY A 206 -6.65 -34.70 27.58
CA GLY A 206 -5.48 -35.59 27.63
C GLY A 206 -4.90 -35.95 26.25
N LYS A 207 -5.30 -35.25 25.19
CA LYS A 207 -4.76 -35.41 23.84
C LYS A 207 -4.08 -34.14 23.36
N MET A 208 -2.92 -34.31 22.77
CA MET A 208 -2.19 -33.24 22.10
C MET A 208 -2.78 -33.03 20.71
N LEU A 209 -3.30 -31.83 20.44
CA LEU A 209 -3.96 -31.48 19.21
C LEU A 209 -3.26 -30.27 18.57
N PRO A 210 -2.96 -30.30 17.25
CA PRO A 210 -2.44 -29.13 16.59
C PRO A 210 -3.56 -28.09 16.45
N THR A 211 -3.21 -26.81 16.58
CA THR A 211 -4.09 -25.71 16.19
C THR A 211 -4.00 -25.46 14.70
N ARG A 212 -4.99 -24.78 14.13
CA ARG A 212 -4.97 -24.38 12.72
C ARG A 212 -3.78 -23.49 12.40
N ALA A 213 -3.43 -22.54 13.27
CA ALA A 213 -2.23 -21.73 13.16
C ALA A 213 -0.97 -22.60 13.16
N GLY A 214 -0.89 -23.59 14.04
CA GLY A 214 0.23 -24.54 14.07
C GLY A 214 0.44 -25.23 12.72
N VAL A 215 -0.64 -25.79 12.14
CA VAL A 215 -0.55 -26.46 10.82
C VAL A 215 -0.25 -25.46 9.71
N LEU A 216 -0.87 -24.27 9.69
CA LEU A 216 -0.61 -23.27 8.65
C LEU A 216 0.82 -22.72 8.68
N LEU A 217 1.41 -22.54 9.88
CA LEU A 217 2.76 -21.99 10.05
C LEU A 217 3.86 -23.04 9.88
N PHE A 218 3.65 -24.24 10.42
CA PHE A 218 4.69 -25.26 10.57
C PHE A 218 4.35 -26.60 9.94
N GLY A 219 3.15 -26.76 9.38
CA GLY A 219 2.70 -28.03 8.83
C GLY A 219 3.53 -28.47 7.62
N THR A 220 3.57 -29.77 7.36
CA THR A 220 3.99 -30.26 6.04
C THR A 220 2.91 -29.88 5.01
N GLY A 221 3.33 -29.69 3.75
CA GLY A 221 2.40 -29.28 2.69
C GLY A 221 1.18 -30.20 2.55
N ARG A 222 1.30 -31.50 2.87
CA ARG A 222 0.17 -32.45 2.90
C ARG A 222 -0.96 -31.97 3.82
N TYR A 223 -0.63 -31.60 5.07
CA TYR A 223 -1.63 -31.22 6.06
C TYR A 223 -2.07 -29.77 5.88
N VAL A 224 -1.20 -28.89 5.38
CA VAL A 224 -1.60 -27.54 4.96
C VAL A 224 -2.72 -27.62 3.91
N ARG A 225 -2.53 -28.41 2.84
CA ARG A 225 -3.55 -28.60 1.78
C ARG A 225 -4.83 -29.27 2.27
N GLN A 226 -4.77 -30.06 3.34
CA GLN A 226 -5.95 -30.68 3.94
C GLN A 226 -6.85 -29.65 4.63
N ILE A 227 -6.27 -28.62 5.28
CA ILE A 227 -7.04 -27.58 6.00
C ILE A 227 -7.29 -26.33 5.15
N LEU A 228 -6.47 -26.12 4.13
CA LEU A 228 -6.55 -25.02 3.18
C LEU A 228 -6.52 -25.62 1.76
N PRO A 229 -7.68 -25.99 1.19
CA PRO A 229 -7.77 -26.65 -0.11
C PRO A 229 -7.59 -25.67 -1.29
N ARG A 230 -6.63 -24.75 -1.14
CA ARG A 230 -6.19 -23.77 -2.15
C ARG A 230 -4.75 -23.37 -1.85
N PRO A 231 -4.05 -22.74 -2.81
CA PRO A 231 -2.73 -22.16 -2.54
C PRO A 231 -2.77 -21.12 -1.41
N VAL A 232 -1.69 -21.05 -0.63
CA VAL A 232 -1.44 -19.96 0.32
C VAL A 232 -1.26 -18.65 -0.45
N LEU A 233 -0.55 -18.70 -1.58
CA LEU A 233 -0.23 -17.53 -2.40
C LEU A 233 0.02 -17.89 -3.87
N ASP A 234 -0.48 -17.07 -4.79
CA ASP A 234 -0.14 -17.08 -6.21
C ASP A 234 0.79 -15.89 -6.53
N TYR A 235 2.06 -16.17 -6.85
CA TYR A 235 3.05 -15.17 -7.22
C TYR A 235 3.22 -15.13 -8.73
N GLN A 236 3.14 -13.94 -9.33
CA GLN A 236 3.24 -13.72 -10.78
C GLN A 236 4.20 -12.57 -11.07
N ARG A 237 5.18 -12.82 -11.95
CA ARG A 237 6.01 -11.78 -12.56
C ARG A 237 5.52 -11.48 -13.96
N ILE A 238 5.31 -10.21 -14.25
CA ILE A 238 4.75 -9.69 -15.49
C ILE A 238 5.71 -8.59 -15.97
N ASP A 239 6.53 -8.90 -16.97
CA ASP A 239 7.57 -8.00 -17.47
C ASP A 239 6.99 -6.92 -18.43
N THR A 240 5.79 -6.41 -18.12
CA THR A 240 5.11 -5.30 -18.80
C THR A 240 4.56 -4.31 -17.78
N ALA A 241 4.29 -3.08 -18.21
CA ALA A 241 3.55 -2.13 -17.39
C ALA A 241 2.09 -2.60 -17.21
N PHE A 242 1.46 -2.18 -16.11
CA PHE A 242 0.09 -2.59 -15.77
C PHE A 242 -0.95 -2.23 -16.83
N ASP A 243 -0.82 -1.06 -17.46
CA ASP A 243 -1.74 -0.56 -18.50
C ASP A 243 -1.58 -1.24 -19.87
N GLN A 244 -0.44 -1.89 -20.10
CA GLN A 244 -0.14 -2.65 -21.31
C GLN A 244 -0.40 -4.15 -21.14
N TRP A 245 -0.74 -4.58 -19.93
CA TRP A 245 -0.97 -5.97 -19.63
C TRP A 245 -2.32 -6.44 -20.20
N SER A 246 -2.28 -7.58 -20.89
CA SER A 246 -3.48 -8.32 -21.30
C SER A 246 -3.53 -9.65 -20.56
N ALA A 247 -4.72 -10.07 -20.15
CA ALA A 247 -4.95 -11.38 -19.54
C ALA A 247 -4.56 -12.56 -20.45
N GLU A 248 -4.36 -12.31 -21.75
CA GLU A 248 -3.84 -13.28 -22.73
C GLU A 248 -2.32 -13.49 -22.59
N GLN A 249 -1.56 -12.43 -22.27
CA GLN A 249 -0.15 -12.49 -21.88
C GLN A 249 -0.05 -12.72 -20.37
N ARG A 250 -0.36 -13.96 -19.99
CA ARG A 250 -0.65 -14.38 -18.62
C ARG A 250 0.39 -13.98 -17.57
N TRP A 251 1.66 -14.36 -17.74
CA TRP A 251 2.78 -14.04 -16.85
C TRP A 251 4.10 -14.52 -17.48
N HIS A 252 5.22 -13.92 -17.09
CA HIS A 252 6.57 -14.34 -17.50
C HIS A 252 7.14 -15.42 -16.57
N ASP A 253 6.87 -15.29 -15.27
CA ASP A 253 7.15 -16.32 -14.27
C ASP A 253 5.96 -16.43 -13.31
N ARG A 254 5.66 -17.64 -12.85
CA ARG A 254 4.60 -17.89 -11.87
C ARG A 254 5.01 -18.99 -10.93
N TYR A 255 4.79 -18.75 -9.64
CA TYR A 255 4.96 -19.75 -8.60
C TYR A 255 3.73 -19.77 -7.70
N VAL A 256 3.23 -20.98 -7.47
CA VAL A 256 2.07 -21.20 -6.61
C VAL A 256 2.57 -21.83 -5.33
N PHE A 257 2.42 -21.12 -4.22
CA PHE A 257 2.82 -21.58 -2.90
C PHE A 257 1.69 -22.39 -2.28
N GLU A 258 1.98 -23.64 -1.96
CA GLU A 258 1.07 -24.60 -1.32
C GLU A 258 1.68 -25.23 -0.06
N GLU A 259 2.82 -24.68 0.35
CA GLU A 259 3.57 -25.02 1.55
C GLU A 259 3.07 -24.23 2.77
N ASN A 260 3.68 -24.43 3.94
CA ASN A 260 3.34 -23.63 5.11
C ASN A 260 3.73 -22.15 4.93
N ILE A 261 3.21 -21.29 5.80
CA ILE A 261 3.37 -19.83 5.69
C ILE A 261 4.84 -19.41 5.80
N PHE A 262 5.66 -20.07 6.62
CA PHE A 262 7.09 -19.72 6.74
C PHE A 262 7.90 -20.15 5.53
N GLN A 263 7.62 -21.33 4.96
CA GLN A 263 8.19 -21.76 3.69
C GLN A 263 7.77 -20.84 2.55
N THR A 264 6.50 -20.39 2.54
CA THR A 264 5.98 -19.39 1.60
C THR A 264 6.75 -18.07 1.72
N TRP A 265 6.93 -17.56 2.94
CA TRP A 265 7.71 -16.36 3.23
C TRP A 265 9.15 -16.46 2.73
N GLN A 266 9.86 -17.55 3.08
CA GLN A 266 11.24 -17.79 2.64
C GLN A 266 11.33 -17.84 1.11
N GLY A 267 10.43 -18.59 0.47
CA GLY A 267 10.42 -18.72 -0.98
C GLY A 267 10.05 -17.44 -1.72
N LEU A 268 9.26 -16.55 -1.11
CA LEU A 268 8.98 -15.19 -1.59
C LEU A 268 10.23 -14.31 -1.54
N VAL A 269 10.90 -14.24 -0.39
CA VAL A 269 12.14 -13.47 -0.24
C VAL A 269 13.17 -13.93 -1.27
N SER A 270 13.39 -15.24 -1.41
CA SER A 270 14.32 -15.77 -2.41
C SER A 270 13.93 -15.47 -3.86
N ARG A 271 12.63 -15.26 -4.17
CA ARG A 271 12.19 -14.84 -5.51
C ARG A 271 12.40 -13.36 -5.72
N TYR A 272 12.01 -12.54 -4.76
CA TYR A 272 12.20 -11.10 -4.80
C TYR A 272 13.68 -10.73 -4.95
N MET A 273 14.57 -11.31 -4.14
CA MET A 273 16.02 -11.05 -4.23
C MET A 273 16.64 -11.46 -5.57
N ARG A 274 16.00 -12.33 -6.37
CA ARG A 274 16.50 -12.68 -7.71
C ARG A 274 16.14 -11.66 -8.79
N VAL A 275 15.13 -10.82 -8.54
CA VAL A 275 14.60 -9.86 -9.53
C VAL A 275 14.82 -8.41 -9.12
N ALA A 276 14.98 -8.13 -7.84
CA ALA A 276 15.16 -6.79 -7.33
C ALA A 276 16.48 -6.15 -7.79
N GLU A 277 16.50 -4.83 -7.91
CA GLU A 277 17.72 -4.09 -8.22
C GLU A 277 18.58 -3.98 -6.96
N HIS A 278 19.88 -4.27 -7.09
CA HIS A 278 20.84 -4.23 -5.98
C HIS A 278 21.87 -3.13 -6.24
N PRO A 279 21.48 -1.84 -6.14
CA PRO A 279 22.43 -0.74 -6.26
C PRO A 279 23.51 -0.86 -5.18
N PHE A 280 24.72 -0.39 -5.48
CA PHE A 280 25.78 -0.36 -4.49
C PHE A 280 25.40 0.60 -3.36
N SER A 281 25.34 0.10 -2.12
CA SER A 281 25.14 0.93 -0.94
C SER A 281 26.01 0.44 0.22
N LEU A 282 26.51 1.38 1.02
CA LEU A 282 27.29 1.11 2.23
C LEU A 282 26.48 1.57 3.44
N ASP A 283 26.40 0.73 4.46
CA ASP A 283 25.88 1.12 5.77
C ASP A 283 26.84 2.14 6.41
N PRO A 284 26.41 3.38 6.70
CA PRO A 284 27.27 4.42 7.26
C PRO A 284 27.83 4.06 8.64
N ALA A 285 27.13 3.24 9.43
CA ALA A 285 27.51 2.88 10.78
C ALA A 285 28.50 1.71 10.80
N THR A 286 28.36 0.75 9.89
CA THR A 286 29.20 -0.46 9.86
C THR A 286 30.25 -0.46 8.75
N LEU A 287 30.18 0.49 7.81
CA LEU A 287 30.97 0.55 6.57
C LEU A 287 30.91 -0.74 5.75
N ARG A 288 29.89 -1.57 5.98
CA ARG A 288 29.65 -2.81 5.24
C ARG A 288 28.74 -2.52 4.07
N ARG A 289 28.92 -3.28 2.99
CA ARG A 289 27.99 -3.27 1.88
C ARG A 289 26.60 -3.70 2.39
N ASN A 290 25.59 -2.89 2.11
CA ASN A 290 24.21 -3.30 2.26
C ASN A 290 23.78 -3.94 0.93
N ASP A 291 23.51 -5.24 0.99
CA ASP A 291 23.08 -6.03 -0.15
C ASP A 291 21.55 -6.05 -0.29
N ASP A 292 20.78 -5.47 0.63
CA ASP A 292 19.34 -5.41 0.50
C ASP A 292 18.92 -4.35 -0.55
N PRO A 293 18.00 -4.68 -1.47
CA PRO A 293 17.36 -3.71 -2.36
C PRO A 293 16.75 -2.53 -1.59
N PRO A 294 16.79 -1.29 -2.10
CA PRO A 294 16.27 -0.11 -1.40
C PRO A 294 14.78 -0.21 -1.02
N ASP A 295 14.01 -0.94 -1.82
CA ASP A 295 12.58 -1.19 -1.67
C ASP A 295 12.26 -2.50 -0.92
N TYR A 296 13.28 -3.24 -0.46
CA TYR A 296 13.10 -4.49 0.26
C TYR A 296 12.31 -4.30 1.56
N VAL A 297 12.47 -3.17 2.25
CA VAL A 297 11.72 -2.87 3.48
C VAL A 297 10.22 -2.80 3.20
N ALA A 298 9.80 -2.04 2.19
CA ALA A 298 8.41 -1.96 1.76
C ALA A 298 7.89 -3.32 1.26
N PHE A 299 8.66 -4.04 0.45
CA PHE A 299 8.28 -5.37 -0.04
C PHE A 299 8.08 -6.37 1.12
N ARG A 300 9.05 -6.46 2.03
CA ARG A 300 9.00 -7.35 3.20
C ARG A 300 7.74 -7.09 4.01
N GLU A 301 7.49 -5.84 4.35
CA GLU A 301 6.35 -5.46 5.19
C GLU A 301 5.01 -5.71 4.47
N ALA A 302 4.93 -5.40 3.17
CA ALA A 302 3.74 -5.71 2.36
C ALA A 302 3.48 -7.22 2.25
N ALA A 303 4.51 -8.02 1.99
CA ALA A 303 4.41 -9.47 1.88
C ALA A 303 4.02 -10.13 3.21
N ILE A 304 4.61 -9.68 4.33
CA ILE A 304 4.26 -10.17 5.67
C ILE A 304 2.82 -9.81 6.02
N ASN A 305 2.40 -8.56 5.79
CA ASN A 305 1.03 -8.15 6.03
C ASN A 305 0.02 -8.97 5.20
N LEU A 306 0.35 -9.27 3.95
CA LEU A 306 -0.45 -10.16 3.10
C LEU A 306 -0.59 -11.55 3.72
N LEU A 307 0.49 -12.15 4.21
CA LEU A 307 0.45 -13.50 4.81
C LEU A 307 -0.31 -13.51 6.15
N ILE A 308 0.00 -12.60 7.08
CA ILE A 308 -0.54 -12.67 8.44
C ILE A 308 -2.01 -12.24 8.55
N HIS A 309 -2.50 -11.40 7.62
CA HIS A 309 -3.88 -10.89 7.65
C HIS A 309 -4.87 -11.61 6.74
N GLN A 310 -4.42 -12.62 5.98
CA GLN A 310 -5.25 -13.38 5.06
C GLN A 310 -6.45 -14.05 5.73
N ASP A 311 -7.60 -14.10 5.05
CA ASP A 311 -8.71 -14.98 5.41
C ASP A 311 -8.41 -16.43 5.01
N TYR A 312 -7.75 -17.15 5.91
CA TYR A 312 -7.45 -18.58 5.73
C TYR A 312 -8.69 -19.49 5.77
N GLY A 313 -9.85 -18.97 6.18
CA GLY A 313 -11.11 -19.72 6.07
C GLY A 313 -11.78 -19.57 4.71
N ASP A 314 -11.36 -18.60 3.89
CA ASP A 314 -11.87 -18.51 2.52
C ASP A 314 -11.18 -19.56 1.66
N HIS A 315 -11.89 -20.64 1.36
CA HIS A 315 -11.38 -21.75 0.57
C HIS A 315 -11.52 -21.52 -0.95
N GLY A 316 -12.24 -20.48 -1.39
CA GLY A 316 -12.46 -20.19 -2.80
C GLY A 316 -11.52 -19.15 -3.39
N ARG A 317 -11.09 -18.17 -2.59
CA ARG A 317 -10.21 -17.06 -3.03
C ARG A 317 -8.81 -17.21 -2.46
N LYS A 318 -7.77 -16.94 -3.26
CA LYS A 318 -6.36 -17.06 -2.88
C LYS A 318 -5.66 -15.71 -2.93
N ALA A 319 -4.77 -15.42 -1.99
CA ALA A 319 -3.95 -14.21 -2.11
C ALA A 319 -3.07 -14.27 -3.36
N SER A 320 -2.72 -13.09 -3.87
CA SER A 320 -1.84 -12.97 -5.02
C SER A 320 -0.87 -11.81 -4.89
N ILE A 321 0.30 -11.99 -5.47
CA ILE A 321 1.30 -10.95 -5.66
C ILE A 321 1.59 -10.88 -7.16
N LYS A 322 1.37 -9.72 -7.77
CA LYS A 322 1.67 -9.47 -9.17
C LYS A 322 2.73 -8.37 -9.29
N LEU A 323 3.91 -8.72 -9.80
CA LEU A 323 5.00 -7.78 -10.05
C LEU A 323 4.93 -7.35 -11.50
N PHE A 324 4.58 -6.09 -11.74
CA PHE A 324 4.68 -5.41 -13.02
C PHE A 324 5.98 -4.59 -13.05
N THR A 325 6.37 -4.10 -14.23
CA THR A 325 7.54 -3.21 -14.34
C THR A 325 7.32 -1.87 -13.66
N ASP A 326 6.06 -1.39 -13.59
CA ASP A 326 5.69 -0.08 -13.06
C ASP A 326 4.99 -0.13 -11.69
N ARG A 327 4.71 -1.32 -11.14
CA ARG A 327 4.11 -1.49 -9.80
C ARG A 327 4.16 -2.93 -9.29
N THR A 328 3.98 -3.10 -7.99
CA THR A 328 3.64 -4.41 -7.40
C THR A 328 2.26 -4.36 -6.76
N VAL A 329 1.40 -5.31 -7.10
CA VAL A 329 0.04 -5.45 -6.55
C VAL A 329 0.01 -6.62 -5.57
N PHE A 330 -0.30 -6.32 -4.31
CA PHE A 330 -0.56 -7.30 -3.26
C PHE A 330 -2.07 -7.35 -3.03
N TRP A 331 -2.67 -8.51 -3.26
CA TRP A 331 -4.12 -8.69 -3.08
C TRP A 331 -4.38 -9.84 -2.12
N ASN A 332 -5.29 -9.64 -1.16
CA ASN A 332 -5.60 -10.59 -0.11
C ASN A 332 -7.13 -10.79 0.03
N PRO A 333 -7.63 -12.05 0.15
CA PRO A 333 -8.98 -12.27 0.63
C PRO A 333 -9.04 -11.88 2.12
N GLY A 334 -10.08 -11.15 2.49
CA GLY A 334 -10.28 -10.57 3.81
C GLY A 334 -9.89 -9.09 3.83
N ASP A 335 -10.85 -8.25 4.19
CA ASP A 335 -10.65 -6.82 4.44
C ASP A 335 -9.80 -6.60 5.71
N ALA A 336 -9.28 -5.38 5.87
CA ALA A 336 -8.84 -4.90 7.17
C ALA A 336 -10.07 -4.45 8.00
N PHE A 337 -10.08 -4.78 9.29
CA PHE A 337 -11.16 -4.36 10.19
C PHE A 337 -11.18 -2.85 10.44
N ALA A 338 -10.01 -2.21 10.42
CA ALA A 338 -9.89 -0.75 10.48
C ALA A 338 -10.10 -0.10 9.10
N THR A 339 -10.50 1.17 9.08
CA THR A 339 -10.54 1.99 7.86
C THR A 339 -9.14 2.32 7.35
N GLU A 340 -9.01 2.70 6.08
CA GLU A 340 -7.72 3.09 5.50
C GLU A 340 -7.04 4.25 6.24
N ALA A 341 -7.82 5.21 6.72
CA ALA A 341 -7.31 6.32 7.52
C ALA A 341 -6.75 5.84 8.89
N GLU A 342 -7.46 4.93 9.56
CA GLU A 342 -7.03 4.38 10.86
C GLU A 342 -5.80 3.45 10.71
N LEU A 343 -5.65 2.78 9.58
CA LEU A 343 -4.48 1.96 9.27
C LEU A 343 -3.17 2.78 9.26
N LEU A 344 -3.25 4.08 9.00
CA LEU A 344 -2.11 5.01 9.05
C LEU A 344 -1.80 5.54 10.47
N ASP A 345 -2.67 5.28 11.46
CA ASP A 345 -2.43 5.73 12.83
C ASP A 345 -1.45 4.80 13.56
N PRO A 346 -0.68 5.26 14.56
CA PRO A 346 0.25 4.41 15.34
C PRO A 346 -0.44 3.61 16.46
N THR A 347 -1.68 3.20 16.27
CA THR A 347 -2.47 2.46 17.28
C THR A 347 -2.43 0.96 17.03
N GLU A 348 -2.72 0.16 18.06
CA GLU A 348 -2.99 -1.26 17.84
C GLU A 348 -4.33 -1.44 17.12
N LYS A 349 -4.37 -2.39 16.18
CA LYS A 349 -5.58 -2.78 15.46
C LYS A 349 -5.92 -4.21 15.80
N GLU A 350 -7.21 -4.48 15.80
CA GLU A 350 -7.69 -5.85 15.84
C GLU A 350 -7.23 -6.61 14.59
N VAL A 351 -6.80 -7.86 14.78
CA VAL A 351 -6.25 -8.71 13.71
C VAL A 351 -7.08 -9.97 13.54
N ARG A 352 -7.17 -10.46 12.30
CA ARG A 352 -7.93 -11.68 11.95
C ARG A 352 -7.30 -12.95 12.52
N ASN A 353 -5.98 -13.05 12.46
CA ASN A 353 -5.23 -14.24 12.86
C ASN A 353 -4.23 -13.93 14.01
N PRO A 354 -4.67 -13.78 15.27
CA PRO A 354 -3.79 -13.38 16.35
C PRO A 354 -2.64 -14.35 16.63
N ALA A 355 -2.82 -15.66 16.47
CA ALA A 355 -1.75 -16.65 16.69
C ALA A 355 -0.69 -16.57 15.59
N ILE A 356 -1.10 -16.39 14.33
CA ILE A 356 -0.20 -16.19 13.18
C ILE A 356 0.58 -14.88 13.33
N VAL A 357 -0.10 -13.77 13.63
CA VAL A 357 0.55 -12.46 13.85
C VAL A 357 1.57 -12.54 14.99
N LYS A 358 1.22 -13.17 16.11
CA LYS A 358 2.14 -13.39 17.24
C LYS A 358 3.35 -14.23 16.83
N ALA A 359 3.19 -15.23 15.97
CA ALA A 359 4.30 -16.04 15.48
C ALA A 359 5.35 -15.19 14.75
N PHE A 360 4.94 -14.28 13.87
CA PHE A 360 5.85 -13.39 13.14
C PHE A 360 6.52 -12.37 14.05
N ARG A 361 5.76 -11.77 14.97
CA ARG A 361 6.28 -10.79 15.95
C ARG A 361 7.34 -11.38 16.88
N ARG A 362 7.15 -12.62 17.34
CA ARG A 362 8.09 -13.32 18.24
C ARG A 362 9.50 -13.49 17.69
N ILE A 363 9.64 -13.57 16.36
CA ILE A 363 10.94 -13.69 15.68
C ILE A 363 11.41 -12.38 15.03
N GLY A 364 10.70 -11.27 15.28
CA GLY A 364 11.06 -9.94 14.79
C GLY A 364 10.87 -9.73 13.29
N LEU A 365 10.02 -10.54 12.63
CA LEU A 365 9.69 -10.32 11.21
C LEU A 365 8.63 -9.24 11.02
N SER A 366 7.80 -8.99 12.03
CA SER A 366 6.76 -7.96 12.04
C SER A 366 6.88 -7.14 13.33
N ASP A 367 6.79 -5.82 13.20
CA ASP A 367 6.82 -4.91 14.35
C ASP A 367 5.51 -4.95 15.16
N GLN A 368 5.59 -4.48 16.40
CA GLN A 368 4.41 -4.25 17.24
C GLN A 368 3.71 -2.93 16.86
N ALA A 369 2.39 -2.88 17.06
CA ALA A 369 1.59 -1.64 17.08
C ALA A 369 1.52 -0.80 15.79
N GLY A 370 0.95 -1.35 14.71
CA GLY A 370 0.36 -0.54 13.63
C GLY A 370 1.32 0.34 12.81
N THR A 371 2.63 0.16 12.96
CA THR A 371 3.67 0.93 12.24
C THR A 371 3.99 0.37 10.86
N GLY A 372 3.67 -0.90 10.61
CA GLY A 372 4.02 -1.62 9.38
C GLY A 372 3.62 -0.88 8.10
N ILE A 373 2.34 -0.56 7.95
CA ILE A 373 1.85 0.22 6.81
C ILE A 373 2.59 1.56 6.70
N ARG A 374 2.75 2.31 7.80
CA ARG A 374 3.48 3.58 7.77
C ARG A 374 4.94 3.43 7.31
N ALA A 375 5.59 2.32 7.66
CA ALA A 375 6.95 2.03 7.22
C ALA A 375 7.02 1.79 5.71
N ILE A 376 6.01 1.10 5.13
CA ILE A 376 5.87 0.96 3.68
C ILE A 376 5.79 2.34 3.03
N PHE A 377 4.85 3.17 3.47
CA PHE A 377 4.63 4.51 2.89
C PHE A 377 5.85 5.41 3.03
N ARG A 378 6.50 5.43 4.20
CA ARG A 378 7.72 6.21 4.43
C ARG A 378 8.87 5.75 3.55
N ASN A 379 9.19 4.45 3.55
CA ASN A 379 10.26 3.92 2.71
C ASN A 379 9.99 4.22 1.22
N TRP A 380 8.73 4.11 0.77
CA TRP A 380 8.38 4.39 -0.62
C TRP A 380 8.51 5.87 -0.99
N HIS A 381 8.12 6.77 -0.08
CA HIS A 381 8.28 8.21 -0.24
C HIS A 381 9.76 8.64 -0.21
N ASP A 382 10.57 8.06 0.67
CA ASP A 382 12.02 8.30 0.75
C ASP A 382 12.75 7.91 -0.56
N LEU A 383 12.22 6.92 -1.28
CA LEU A 383 12.69 6.54 -2.63
C LEU A 383 12.23 7.50 -3.73
N GLY A 384 11.51 8.58 -3.40
CA GLY A 384 10.96 9.56 -4.34
C GLY A 384 9.83 9.02 -5.21
N ARG A 385 9.21 7.90 -4.83
CA ARG A 385 8.17 7.21 -5.62
C ARG A 385 6.77 7.72 -5.27
N THR A 386 5.84 7.57 -6.20
CA THR A 386 4.42 7.83 -5.98
C THR A 386 3.94 6.97 -4.81
N PRO A 387 3.24 7.55 -3.81
CA PRO A 387 2.76 6.82 -2.65
C PRO A 387 1.99 5.56 -3.03
N PRO A 388 2.12 4.48 -2.24
CA PRO A 388 1.30 3.30 -2.41
C PRO A 388 -0.21 3.60 -2.39
N LEU A 389 -1.00 2.80 -3.09
CA LEU A 389 -2.46 2.84 -2.99
C LEU A 389 -2.94 1.75 -2.05
N LEU A 390 -3.89 2.11 -1.18
CA LEU A 390 -4.62 1.17 -0.33
C LEU A 390 -6.06 1.13 -0.82
N ASN A 391 -6.61 -0.07 -0.92
CA ASN A 391 -8.03 -0.29 -1.15
C ASN A 391 -8.53 -1.36 -0.19
N ASN A 392 -9.37 -0.96 0.76
CA ASN A 392 -9.99 -1.84 1.75
C ASN A 392 -11.49 -2.01 1.48
N ASP A 393 -11.84 -2.97 0.62
CA ASP A 393 -13.23 -3.24 0.24
C ASP A 393 -13.92 -4.16 1.27
N LYS A 394 -14.59 -3.53 2.25
CA LYS A 394 -15.35 -4.22 3.30
C LYS A 394 -16.56 -4.99 2.78
N ALA A 395 -17.12 -4.61 1.63
CA ALA A 395 -18.28 -5.29 1.04
C ALA A 395 -17.86 -6.54 0.26
N ARG A 396 -16.74 -6.50 -0.46
CA ARG A 396 -16.16 -7.69 -1.11
C ARG A 396 -15.33 -8.53 -0.15
N LYS A 397 -14.99 -8.01 1.04
CA LYS A 397 -14.08 -8.67 1.99
C LYS A 397 -12.72 -8.88 1.33
N GLU A 398 -12.11 -7.80 0.86
CA GLU A 398 -10.85 -7.81 0.09
C GLU A 398 -9.96 -6.65 0.53
N PHE A 399 -8.66 -6.87 0.49
CA PHE A 399 -7.66 -5.85 0.76
C PHE A 399 -6.61 -5.86 -0.33
N GLU A 400 -6.32 -4.68 -0.87
CA GLU A 400 -5.29 -4.48 -1.90
C GLU A 400 -4.32 -3.37 -1.49
N LEU A 401 -3.03 -3.65 -1.68
CA LEU A 401 -1.94 -2.69 -1.55
C LEU A 401 -1.17 -2.66 -2.87
N VAL A 402 -1.04 -1.48 -3.46
CA VAL A 402 -0.32 -1.28 -4.73
C VAL A 402 0.91 -0.40 -4.48
N LEU A 403 2.10 -0.97 -4.64
CA LEU A 403 3.35 -0.23 -4.60
C LEU A 403 3.67 0.32 -5.99
N ILE A 404 3.42 1.61 -6.24
CA ILE A 404 3.62 2.23 -7.56
C ILE A 404 5.10 2.54 -7.78
N ASN A 405 5.72 1.90 -8.76
CA ASN A 405 7.13 2.10 -9.11
C ASN A 405 7.31 3.21 -10.16
N LYS A 406 6.79 4.40 -9.85
CA LYS A 406 6.95 5.62 -10.67
C LYS A 406 7.41 6.77 -9.78
N PRO A 407 8.21 7.72 -10.28
CA PRO A 407 8.60 8.89 -9.49
C PRO A 407 7.39 9.78 -9.20
N LEU A 408 7.25 10.24 -7.96
CA LEU A 408 6.21 11.22 -7.59
C LEU A 408 6.48 12.56 -8.27
N VAL A 409 7.74 13.01 -8.23
CA VAL A 409 8.18 14.28 -8.80
C VAL A 409 8.89 14.02 -10.13
N THR A 410 8.14 14.18 -11.22
CA THR A 410 8.65 14.09 -12.61
C THR A 410 9.42 15.35 -13.02
N ASP A 411 10.17 15.29 -14.13
CA ASP A 411 10.83 16.48 -14.67
C ASP A 411 9.83 17.59 -15.05
N ALA A 412 8.66 17.21 -15.56
CA ALA A 412 7.57 18.14 -15.81
C ALA A 412 7.13 18.84 -14.51
N MET A 413 7.01 18.10 -13.41
CA MET A 413 6.69 18.67 -12.10
C MET A 413 7.78 19.61 -11.60
N ARG A 414 9.07 19.26 -11.77
CA ARG A 414 10.19 20.14 -11.39
C ARG A 414 10.15 21.46 -12.15
N ARG A 415 9.94 21.42 -13.47
CA ARG A 415 9.78 22.63 -14.29
C ARG A 415 8.55 23.43 -13.85
N PHE A 416 7.42 22.76 -13.66
CA PHE A 416 6.18 23.41 -13.25
C PHE A 416 6.34 24.16 -11.92
N ARG A 417 7.00 23.55 -10.92
CA ARG A 417 7.30 24.19 -9.62
C ARG A 417 8.07 25.50 -9.75
N GLN A 418 8.99 25.61 -10.72
CA GLN A 418 9.73 26.85 -10.98
C GLN A 418 8.82 27.98 -11.52
N THR A 419 7.67 27.63 -12.11
CA THR A 419 6.70 28.60 -12.66
C THR A 419 5.59 28.99 -11.68
N LEU A 420 5.51 28.36 -10.51
CA LEU A 420 4.40 28.55 -9.56
C LEU A 420 4.43 29.92 -8.86
N GLY A 421 5.50 30.70 -9.00
CA GLY A 421 5.61 32.04 -8.39
C GLY A 421 5.49 32.07 -6.86
N THR A 422 5.48 30.90 -6.23
CA THR A 422 5.24 30.67 -4.80
C THR A 422 6.23 29.65 -4.29
N HIS A 423 6.71 29.85 -3.06
CA HIS A 423 7.60 28.90 -2.40
C HIS A 423 6.78 27.90 -1.60
N LEU A 424 6.81 26.64 -2.03
CA LEU A 424 6.18 25.52 -1.32
C LEU A 424 7.24 24.76 -0.52
N THR A 425 6.88 24.35 0.69
CA THR A 425 7.63 23.34 1.45
C THR A 425 7.68 22.00 0.69
N PRO A 426 8.62 21.10 0.99
CA PRO A 426 8.66 19.77 0.38
C PRO A 426 7.31 19.05 0.46
N GLU A 427 6.66 19.05 1.63
CA GLU A 427 5.39 18.37 1.88
C GLU A 427 4.25 18.97 1.04
N GLN A 428 4.17 20.30 0.94
CA GLN A 428 3.17 20.98 0.11
C GLN A 428 3.38 20.71 -1.38
N ALA A 429 4.63 20.69 -1.82
CA ALA A 429 4.93 20.42 -3.21
C ALA A 429 4.65 18.97 -3.60
N ASP A 430 4.93 18.02 -2.70
CA ASP A 430 4.63 16.61 -2.90
C ASP A 430 3.11 16.37 -2.90
N ALA A 431 2.36 17.05 -2.04
CA ALA A 431 0.90 17.00 -2.05
C ALA A 431 0.30 17.56 -3.35
N LEU A 432 0.85 18.66 -3.87
CA LEU A 432 0.46 19.19 -5.18
C LEU A 432 0.83 18.23 -6.31
N ALA A 433 2.01 17.62 -6.25
CA ALA A 433 2.47 16.66 -7.24
C ALA A 433 1.57 15.42 -7.28
N LEU A 434 1.18 14.91 -6.10
CA LEU A 434 0.22 13.83 -5.98
C LEU A 434 -1.13 14.23 -6.59
N ALA A 435 -1.67 15.40 -6.22
CA ALA A 435 -2.93 15.91 -6.73
C ALA A 435 -2.98 15.96 -8.27
N LEU A 436 -1.90 16.43 -8.90
CA LEU A 436 -1.78 16.55 -10.36
C LEU A 436 -1.51 15.22 -11.06
N SER A 437 -1.02 14.21 -10.33
CA SER A 437 -0.85 12.85 -10.85
C SER A 437 -2.14 12.02 -10.86
N LEU A 438 -3.15 12.44 -10.08
CA LEU A 438 -4.44 11.76 -10.05
C LEU A 438 -5.22 11.98 -11.36
N PRO A 439 -5.95 10.95 -11.85
CA PRO A 439 -6.90 11.07 -12.93
C PRO A 439 -7.85 12.26 -12.78
N GLU A 440 -8.34 12.77 -13.90
CA GLU A 440 -9.33 13.84 -13.90
C GLU A 440 -10.62 13.38 -13.21
N GLY A 441 -11.13 14.21 -12.30
CA GLY A 441 -12.30 13.88 -11.47
C GLY A 441 -12.00 13.09 -10.20
N GLU A 442 -10.79 12.57 -10.00
CA GLU A 442 -10.41 11.90 -8.75
C GLU A 442 -9.86 12.91 -7.73
N PRO A 443 -10.51 13.10 -6.57
CA PRO A 443 -10.08 14.09 -5.60
C PRO A 443 -8.90 13.61 -4.75
N LEU A 444 -8.00 14.53 -4.41
CA LEU A 444 -6.99 14.34 -3.39
C LEU A 444 -7.66 14.33 -2.01
N SER A 445 -7.55 13.20 -1.30
CA SER A 445 -8.06 13.07 0.07
C SER A 445 -6.99 13.42 1.12
N LEU A 446 -7.41 13.77 2.34
CA LEU A 446 -6.49 13.91 3.48
C LEU A 446 -5.72 12.61 3.75
N THR A 447 -6.35 11.44 3.55
CA THR A 447 -5.68 10.14 3.66
C THR A 447 -4.54 10.02 2.65
N ALA A 448 -4.77 10.41 1.39
CA ALA A 448 -3.73 10.41 0.36
C ALA A 448 -2.57 11.37 0.68
N ILE A 449 -2.86 12.53 1.30
CA ILE A 449 -1.81 13.43 1.78
C ILE A 449 -1.01 12.80 2.93
N ARG A 450 -1.68 12.10 3.86
CA ARG A 450 -0.98 11.37 4.95
C ARG A 450 -0.06 10.28 4.43
N CYS A 451 -0.37 9.68 3.29
CA CYS A 451 0.48 8.70 2.62
C CYS A 451 1.83 9.28 2.16
N LEU A 452 2.01 10.60 2.12
CA LEU A 452 3.29 11.28 1.85
C LEU A 452 4.21 11.37 3.08
N GLY A 453 4.06 10.45 4.05
CA GLY A 453 4.82 10.47 5.30
C GLY A 453 4.30 11.46 6.35
N ILE A 454 3.17 12.13 6.11
CA ILE A 454 2.57 13.09 7.04
C ILE A 454 1.80 12.33 8.13
N SER A 455 2.18 12.57 9.39
CA SER A 455 1.77 11.69 10.49
C SER A 455 0.31 11.84 10.93
N THR A 456 -0.24 13.06 10.87
CA THR A 456 -1.58 13.37 11.42
C THR A 456 -2.51 13.98 10.39
N THR A 457 -3.81 13.75 10.55
CA THR A 457 -4.85 14.39 9.74
C THR A 457 -4.83 15.91 9.85
N GLN A 458 -4.49 16.46 11.02
CA GLN A 458 -4.35 17.90 11.22
C GLN A 458 -3.22 18.50 10.38
N GLN A 459 -2.05 17.85 10.33
CA GLN A 459 -0.95 18.28 9.48
C GLN A 459 -1.32 18.18 7.99
N ALA A 460 -1.98 17.10 7.59
CA ALA A 460 -2.47 16.93 6.22
C ALA A 460 -3.46 18.03 5.83
N SER A 461 -4.39 18.38 6.72
CA SER A 461 -5.33 19.50 6.53
C SER A 461 -4.57 20.81 6.36
N ALA A 462 -3.59 21.11 7.23
CA ALA A 462 -2.80 22.34 7.14
C ALA A 462 -2.05 22.46 5.80
N VAL A 463 -1.57 21.35 5.24
CA VAL A 463 -0.96 21.30 3.90
C VAL A 463 -2.02 21.61 2.83
N ALA A 464 -3.17 20.95 2.85
CA ALA A 464 -4.24 21.17 1.90
C ALA A 464 -4.77 22.62 1.95
N ASP A 465 -5.06 23.13 3.15
CA ASP A 465 -5.54 24.50 3.40
C ASP A 465 -4.54 25.56 2.93
N HIS A 466 -3.24 25.26 3.00
CA HIS A 466 -2.23 26.14 2.41
C HIS A 466 -2.33 26.15 0.88
N LEU A 467 -2.42 24.99 0.24
CA LEU A 467 -2.54 24.91 -1.22
C LEU A 467 -3.84 25.54 -1.75
N VAL A 468 -4.94 25.45 -1.00
CA VAL A 468 -6.20 26.16 -1.29
C VAL A 468 -6.00 27.68 -1.18
N ARG A 469 -5.36 28.17 -0.12
CA ARG A 469 -5.05 29.62 0.03
C ARG A 469 -4.14 30.16 -1.07
N GLN A 470 -3.21 29.35 -1.58
CA GLN A 470 -2.36 29.68 -2.72
C GLN A 470 -3.09 29.57 -4.07
N GLN A 471 -4.39 29.27 -4.08
CA GLN A 471 -5.18 29.06 -5.29
C GLN A 471 -4.59 27.97 -6.20
N LEU A 472 -4.05 26.91 -5.61
CA LEU A 472 -3.52 25.75 -6.33
C LEU A 472 -4.54 24.61 -6.37
N LEU A 473 -5.29 24.46 -5.28
CA LEU A 473 -6.38 23.50 -5.14
C LEU A 473 -7.71 24.22 -4.87
N ASP A 474 -8.82 23.57 -5.22
CA ASP A 474 -10.16 23.87 -4.72
C ASP A 474 -10.57 22.83 -3.68
N GLN A 475 -11.33 23.29 -2.68
CA GLN A 475 -11.90 22.43 -1.66
C GLN A 475 -13.26 21.91 -2.12
N LEU A 476 -13.41 20.59 -2.19
CA LEU A 476 -14.69 19.93 -2.51
C LEU A 476 -15.47 19.58 -1.24
N SER A 477 -14.77 19.20 -0.18
CA SER A 477 -15.33 18.92 1.13
C SER A 477 -14.29 19.16 2.23
N ALA A 478 -14.64 18.91 3.49
CA ALA A 478 -13.69 19.00 4.60
C ALA A 478 -12.46 18.08 4.44
N THR A 479 -12.54 17.03 3.61
CA THR A 479 -11.47 16.03 3.48
C THR A 479 -11.02 15.77 2.05
N GLN A 480 -11.60 16.46 1.06
CA GLN A 480 -11.33 16.24 -0.37
C GLN A 480 -11.06 17.56 -1.09
N PHE A 481 -10.05 17.52 -1.95
CA PHE A 481 -9.52 18.66 -2.68
C PHE A 481 -9.25 18.26 -4.13
N GLN A 482 -9.27 19.22 -5.05
CA GLN A 482 -8.91 18.96 -6.44
C GLN A 482 -7.99 20.06 -6.97
N PRO A 483 -7.04 19.77 -7.88
CA PRO A 483 -6.32 20.81 -8.60
C PRO A 483 -7.29 21.72 -9.34
N ARG A 484 -7.07 23.03 -9.28
CA ARG A 484 -7.81 23.98 -10.10
C ARG A 484 -7.60 23.68 -11.58
N ASP A 485 -8.65 23.83 -12.40
CA ASP A 485 -8.58 23.57 -13.84
C ASP A 485 -7.44 24.35 -14.52
N ALA A 486 -7.29 25.64 -14.17
CA ALA A 486 -6.21 26.48 -14.68
C ALA A 486 -4.81 25.94 -14.32
N ILE A 487 -4.65 25.37 -13.13
CA ILE A 487 -3.38 24.77 -12.67
C ILE A 487 -3.12 23.45 -13.41
N ARG A 488 -4.15 22.62 -13.57
CA ARG A 488 -4.06 21.36 -14.33
C ARG A 488 -3.70 21.62 -15.80
N GLN A 489 -4.33 22.59 -16.44
CA GLN A 489 -4.02 22.99 -17.82
C GLN A 489 -2.59 23.52 -17.97
N ARG A 490 -2.14 24.40 -17.06
CA ARG A 490 -0.75 24.89 -17.05
C ARG A 490 0.26 23.76 -16.88
N PHE A 491 -0.04 22.79 -16.01
CA PHE A 491 0.82 21.62 -15.82
C PHE A 491 0.89 20.74 -17.08
N ALA A 492 -0.25 20.47 -17.72
CA ALA A 492 -0.31 19.70 -18.96
C ALA A 492 0.53 20.34 -20.08
N GLN A 493 0.44 21.67 -20.26
CA GLN A 493 1.26 22.41 -21.23
C GLN A 493 2.77 22.24 -20.98
N GLN A 494 3.20 22.22 -19.71
CA GLN A 494 4.62 22.01 -19.34
C GLN A 494 5.09 20.55 -19.52
N ALA A 495 4.16 19.59 -19.45
CA ALA A 495 4.45 18.18 -19.69
C ALA A 495 4.65 17.87 -21.18
N GLU A 496 3.94 18.58 -22.07
CA GLU A 496 4.06 18.42 -23.53
C GLU A 496 5.32 19.04 -24.14
N VAL A 497 5.97 19.98 -23.43
CA VAL A 497 7.26 20.55 -23.87
C VAL A 497 8.38 19.52 -23.67
N LEU A 498 8.52 18.61 -24.64
CA LEU A 498 9.68 17.73 -24.80
C LEU A 498 10.88 18.53 -25.35
N PRO A 499 12.11 18.32 -24.85
CA PRO A 499 13.31 18.83 -25.51
C PRO A 499 13.43 18.21 -26.91
N LYS A 500 13.62 19.03 -27.94
CA LYS A 500 13.79 18.57 -29.33
C LYS A 500 15.12 17.86 -29.61
N ASP A 501 16.03 17.79 -28.64
CA ASP A 501 17.35 17.16 -28.82
C ASP A 501 17.56 16.04 -27.79
N GLN A 502 17.02 14.86 -28.07
CA GLN A 502 17.58 13.55 -27.66
C GLN A 502 16.76 12.41 -28.29
N VAL A 503 17.04 12.14 -29.57
CA VAL A 503 16.61 10.89 -30.21
C VAL A 503 17.64 9.82 -29.88
N GLY A 504 17.23 8.88 -29.02
CA GLY A 504 17.71 7.51 -29.03
C GLY A 504 18.95 7.19 -28.21
N THR A 505 18.78 6.76 -26.96
CA THR A 505 19.35 5.48 -26.50
C THR A 505 18.66 4.97 -25.23
N LYS A 506 18.60 3.64 -25.12
CA LYS A 506 17.98 2.79 -24.11
C LYS A 506 17.89 3.33 -22.67
N LEU A 507 16.72 3.06 -22.08
CA LEU A 507 16.44 2.99 -20.64
C LEU A 507 17.66 2.54 -19.82
N GLY A 508 18.15 3.46 -19.01
CA GLY A 508 19.08 3.22 -17.92
C GLY A 508 18.78 4.26 -16.84
N LEU A 509 18.26 3.79 -15.71
CA LEU A 509 18.05 4.60 -14.51
C LEU A 509 19.39 5.20 -14.07
N SER A 510 19.47 6.53 -13.98
CA SER A 510 20.65 7.20 -13.39
C SER A 510 20.28 7.71 -12.01
N GLY A 511 20.87 7.08 -11.00
CA GLY A 511 21.01 7.62 -9.66
C GLY A 511 22.09 8.69 -9.59
N ASP A 512 21.99 9.46 -8.50
CA ASP A 512 22.96 10.38 -7.91
C ASP A 512 23.27 11.69 -8.66
N GLN A 513 22.57 12.75 -8.24
CA GLN A 513 23.01 14.13 -8.37
C GLN A 513 23.77 14.55 -7.11
N VAL A 514 25.10 14.67 -7.20
CA VAL A 514 25.84 15.87 -6.72
C VAL A 514 27.03 16.15 -7.66
N ARG A 515 26.93 17.34 -8.29
CA ARG A 515 27.96 18.21 -8.90
C ARG A 515 29.05 17.62 -9.81
N THR A 516 28.90 17.93 -11.10
CA THR A 516 29.75 18.91 -11.79
C THR A 516 28.95 19.49 -12.97
N LYS A 517 29.15 20.77 -13.32
CA LYS A 517 28.41 21.50 -14.38
C LYS A 517 28.40 20.81 -15.76
N LEU A 518 29.15 19.73 -15.94
CA LEU A 518 29.38 19.01 -17.20
C LEU A 518 28.77 17.60 -17.24
N GLY A 519 28.09 17.13 -16.19
CA GLY A 519 27.41 15.82 -16.19
C GLY A 519 28.36 14.63 -16.36
N LEU A 520 29.53 14.68 -15.72
CA LEU A 520 30.52 13.60 -15.77
C LEU A 520 30.04 12.36 -15.02
N SER A 521 30.39 11.17 -15.53
CA SER A 521 30.14 9.91 -14.82
C SER A 521 31.09 9.76 -13.61
N ALA A 522 30.72 8.95 -12.62
CA ALA A 522 31.56 8.71 -11.44
C ALA A 522 32.98 8.24 -11.80
N GLU A 523 33.12 7.39 -12.83
CA GLU A 523 34.41 6.92 -13.32
C GLU A 523 35.24 8.06 -13.95
N GLN A 524 34.59 8.99 -14.66
CA GLN A 524 35.24 10.16 -15.25
C GLN A 524 35.73 11.12 -14.17
N SER A 525 34.91 11.36 -13.14
CA SER A 525 35.30 12.19 -11.99
C SER A 525 36.48 11.59 -11.20
N ILE A 526 36.50 10.26 -11.00
CA ILE A 526 37.64 9.57 -10.37
C ILE A 526 38.93 9.76 -11.17
N VAL A 527 38.86 9.61 -12.50
CA VAL A 527 40.01 9.84 -13.37
C VAL A 527 40.51 11.29 -13.23
N LEU A 528 39.62 12.28 -13.31
CA LEU A 528 40.02 13.69 -13.18
C LEU A 528 40.62 14.01 -11.80
N ALA A 529 40.02 13.51 -10.72
CA ALA A 529 40.47 13.73 -9.34
C ALA A 529 41.88 13.19 -9.08
N GLN A 530 42.22 12.04 -9.66
CA GLN A 530 43.50 11.36 -9.40
C GLN A 530 44.63 11.73 -10.35
N MET A 531 44.33 12.38 -11.49
CA MET A 531 45.37 12.84 -12.43
C MET A 531 46.13 14.04 -11.88
N ALA A 532 47.35 13.79 -11.39
CA ALA A 532 48.29 14.83 -10.99
C ALA A 532 49.25 15.22 -12.13
N ASP A 533 49.74 14.22 -12.89
CA ASP A 533 50.73 14.37 -13.96
C ASP A 533 50.31 13.58 -15.23
N GLU A 534 51.26 13.25 -16.11
CA GLU A 534 50.99 12.39 -17.26
C GLU A 534 50.88 10.92 -16.83
N HIS A 535 49.82 10.21 -17.24
CA HIS A 535 49.63 8.80 -16.91
C HIS A 535 49.41 7.94 -18.15
N ASP A 536 49.85 6.68 -18.10
CA ASP A 536 49.47 5.71 -19.13
C ASP A 536 48.03 5.22 -18.90
N ILE A 537 47.44 4.64 -19.95
CA ILE A 537 46.05 4.16 -19.88
C ILE A 537 45.84 3.02 -18.88
N ALA A 538 46.88 2.23 -18.58
CA ALA A 538 46.78 1.12 -17.64
C ALA A 538 46.58 1.65 -16.21
N THR A 539 47.29 2.71 -15.86
CA THR A 539 47.16 3.42 -14.58
C THR A 539 45.75 4.03 -14.46
N LEU A 540 45.25 4.70 -15.49
CA LEU A 540 43.91 5.29 -15.47
C LEU A 540 42.81 4.23 -15.30
N MET A 541 42.97 3.08 -15.96
CA MET A 541 42.04 1.94 -15.82
C MET A 541 42.03 1.35 -14.41
N GLN A 542 43.19 1.31 -13.75
CA GLN A 542 43.33 0.78 -12.40
C GLN A 542 42.52 1.60 -11.39
N TRP A 543 42.50 2.93 -11.52
CA TRP A 543 41.78 3.82 -10.61
C TRP A 543 40.26 3.62 -10.63
N VAL A 544 39.71 3.24 -11.78
CA VAL A 544 38.27 2.94 -11.94
C VAL A 544 37.95 1.45 -11.92
N GLY A 545 38.91 0.60 -11.56
CA GLY A 545 38.71 -0.85 -11.43
C GLY A 545 38.37 -1.58 -12.74
N ARG A 546 38.75 -1.05 -13.91
CA ARG A 546 38.45 -1.66 -15.22
C ARG A 546 39.61 -2.50 -15.75
N SER A 547 39.29 -3.68 -16.29
CA SER A 547 40.26 -4.60 -16.91
C SER A 547 40.25 -4.57 -18.45
N ASN A 548 39.19 -4.05 -19.08
CA ASN A 548 39.05 -4.00 -20.54
C ASN A 548 39.40 -2.61 -21.11
N ARG A 549 40.49 -2.53 -21.87
CA ARG A 549 41.04 -1.28 -22.44
C ARG A 549 40.12 -0.61 -23.46
N SER A 550 39.43 -1.38 -24.30
CA SER A 550 38.54 -0.83 -25.32
C SER A 550 37.30 -0.20 -24.69
N LYS A 551 36.67 -0.91 -23.73
CA LYS A 551 35.49 -0.40 -23.01
C LYS A 551 35.82 0.82 -22.14
N PHE A 552 36.98 0.84 -21.50
CA PHE A 552 37.44 2.02 -20.76
C PHE A 552 37.65 3.22 -21.67
N ARG A 553 38.29 3.00 -22.83
CA ARG A 553 38.52 4.08 -23.81
C ARG A 553 37.20 4.68 -24.28
N GLU A 554 36.21 3.87 -24.59
CA GLU A 554 34.91 4.31 -25.08
C GLU A 554 34.06 5.01 -24.00
N ALA A 555 33.96 4.42 -22.80
CA ALA A 555 33.03 4.90 -21.76
C ALA A 555 33.60 6.04 -20.90
N VAL A 556 34.93 6.13 -20.75
CA VAL A 556 35.57 7.05 -19.78
C VAL A 556 36.51 8.02 -20.47
N LEU A 557 37.48 7.51 -21.24
CA LEU A 557 38.56 8.34 -21.77
C LEU A 557 38.16 9.19 -22.97
N ALA A 558 37.40 8.64 -23.93
CA ALA A 558 36.95 9.38 -25.11
C ALA A 558 36.00 10.54 -24.77
N PRO A 559 35.04 10.40 -23.84
CA PRO A 559 34.26 11.54 -23.36
C PRO A 559 35.12 12.65 -22.74
N LEU A 560 36.10 12.28 -21.90
CA LEU A 560 37.01 13.26 -21.28
C LEU A 560 37.91 13.98 -22.30
N LEU A 561 38.33 13.29 -23.36
CA LEU A 561 39.05 13.88 -24.49
C LEU A 561 38.14 14.80 -25.32
N ALA A 562 36.88 14.41 -25.55
CA ALA A 562 35.91 15.18 -26.32
C ALA A 562 35.46 16.46 -25.60
N LEU A 563 35.39 16.42 -24.27
CA LEU A 563 35.16 17.59 -23.42
C LEU A 563 36.43 18.43 -23.20
N GLU A 564 37.55 18.07 -23.84
CA GLU A 564 38.85 18.73 -23.68
C GLU A 564 39.35 18.83 -22.23
N LEU A 565 38.90 17.95 -21.33
CA LEU A 565 39.35 17.92 -19.93
C LEU A 565 40.67 17.13 -19.77
N VAL A 566 40.87 16.16 -20.65
CA VAL A 566 42.09 15.35 -20.76
C VAL A 566 42.67 15.54 -22.16
N ALA A 567 44.00 15.52 -22.30
CA ALA A 567 44.70 15.60 -23.57
C ALA A 567 45.70 14.46 -23.74
N MET A 568 45.92 14.07 -25.00
CA MET A 568 46.94 13.11 -25.43
C MET A 568 48.31 13.78 -25.53
N THR A 569 49.36 13.11 -25.05
CA THR A 569 50.75 13.60 -25.19
C THR A 569 51.35 13.40 -26.57
N ILE A 570 50.85 12.41 -27.34
CA ILE A 570 51.24 12.17 -28.75
C ILE A 570 49.97 12.13 -29.64
N PRO A 571 49.33 13.28 -29.94
CA PRO A 571 48.04 13.32 -30.65
C PRO A 571 48.05 12.62 -32.01
N ASP A 572 49.16 12.70 -32.75
CA ASP A 572 49.29 12.11 -34.10
C ASP A 572 49.40 10.58 -34.09
N LYS A 573 49.61 9.96 -32.91
CA LYS A 573 49.75 8.50 -32.76
C LYS A 573 48.96 7.99 -31.54
N PRO A 574 47.61 8.03 -31.56
CA PRO A 574 46.75 7.73 -30.42
C PRO A 574 46.84 6.27 -29.90
N ASN A 575 47.40 5.36 -30.70
CA ASN A 575 47.64 3.96 -30.34
C ASN A 575 49.13 3.66 -30.03
N SER A 576 49.97 4.68 -29.88
CA SER A 576 51.37 4.52 -29.48
C SER A 576 51.47 3.79 -28.14
N SER A 577 52.40 2.84 -28.01
CA SER A 577 52.72 2.21 -26.73
C SER A 577 53.30 3.18 -25.71
N LYS A 578 53.80 4.35 -26.16
CA LYS A 578 54.30 5.44 -25.33
C LYS A 578 53.25 6.53 -25.07
N GLN A 579 51.99 6.32 -25.47
CA GLN A 579 50.92 7.29 -25.28
C GLN A 579 50.63 7.50 -23.80
N ARG A 580 50.62 8.78 -23.37
CA ARG A 580 50.19 9.18 -22.03
C ARG A 580 49.08 10.24 -22.14
N TYR A 581 48.40 10.48 -21.03
CA TYR A 581 47.29 11.40 -20.92
C TYR A 581 47.53 12.37 -19.77
N ARG A 582 47.18 13.63 -19.95
CA ARG A 582 47.36 14.70 -18.96
C ARG A 582 46.14 15.60 -18.90
N LEU A 583 45.90 16.25 -17.78
CA LEU A 583 44.83 17.25 -17.66
C LEU A 583 45.14 18.48 -18.52
N THR A 584 44.12 19.04 -19.15
CA THR A 584 44.18 20.38 -19.74
C THR A 584 43.97 21.43 -18.65
N GLU A 585 44.11 22.72 -18.99
CA GLU A 585 43.81 23.80 -18.04
C GLU A 585 42.34 23.78 -17.59
N GLN A 586 41.40 23.38 -18.47
CA GLN A 586 40.00 23.18 -18.10
C GLN A 586 39.81 21.96 -17.17
N GLY A 587 40.52 20.87 -17.45
CA GLY A 587 40.50 19.67 -16.59
C GLY A 587 41.05 19.94 -15.19
N LYS A 588 42.10 20.76 -15.07
CA LYS A 588 42.67 21.18 -13.78
C LYS A 588 41.70 22.06 -13.00
N ALA A 589 41.12 23.09 -13.65
CA ALA A 589 40.15 23.96 -13.00
C ALA A 589 38.93 23.19 -12.47
N LEU A 590 38.43 22.22 -13.25
CA LEU A 590 37.31 21.38 -12.85
C LEU A 590 37.69 20.41 -11.72
N ARG A 591 38.90 19.85 -11.74
CA ARG A 591 39.41 19.01 -10.65
C ARG A 591 39.46 19.80 -9.34
N ASP A 592 39.96 21.02 -9.40
CA ASP A 592 40.11 21.87 -8.22
C ASP A 592 38.72 22.30 -7.67
N GLU A 593 37.69 22.46 -8.53
CA GLU A 593 36.28 22.64 -8.11
C GLU A 593 35.63 21.38 -7.49
N VAL A 594 36.14 20.18 -7.78
CA VAL A 594 35.60 18.90 -7.29
C VAL A 594 36.28 18.44 -5.99
N CYS A 595 37.49 18.93 -5.72
CA CYS A 595 38.28 18.57 -4.53
C CYS A 595 38.14 19.54 -3.35
N GLU A 596 37.48 20.70 -3.52
CA GLU A 596 36.94 21.56 -2.43
C GLU A 596 35.56 21.10 -1.97
#